data_AF-A0AAE3ZVA6-F1
#
_entry.id   AF-A0AAE3ZVA6-F1
#
_cell.length_a   1.000
_cell.length_b   1.000
_cell.length_c   1.000
_cell.angle_alpha   90.00
_cell.angle_beta   90.00
_cell.angle_gamma   90.00
#
_symmetry.space_group_name_H-M   'P 1'
#
loop_
_entity.id
_entity.type
_entity.pdbx_description
1 polymer ?
#
loop_
_entity_poly.entity_id
_entity_poly.type
_entity_poly.pdbx_seq_one_letter_code
_entity_poly.pdbx_strand_id
1 'polypeptide(L)'
;MSTVVIVGDVGGCADRLAAVLPALAEDPEVTVIQVGDLVDRGPDSAGVLKLVGERLRESPARWIQLIGNHEAPYAGLSDPFWPEPLDDTDARRIADWWLRDRMRVAAAVRTARGEELLVTHAGLTVESWRALGGPVTAGTTAELLNTRPDDLLRSLRGPLWAEAGPDLYHGWLTGTEFPPFGQVHGHDTIVDFGRREWRCAERLRQRTTVDWDARHTTTMIKRMPFVGVDPRHGTTGAPAWSPLYLRDATVLG
;
A
#
# COMPACT_ATOMS: atom_id res chain seq x y z
N MET A 1 9.39 -14.75 17.04
CA MET A 1 7.94 -14.53 16.82
C MET A 1 7.90 -13.43 15.79
N SER A 2 7.53 -13.74 14.55
CA SER A 2 7.69 -12.82 13.43
C SER A 2 6.67 -11.69 13.47
N THR A 3 7.12 -10.49 13.12
CA THR A 3 6.26 -9.30 13.01
C THR A 3 6.29 -8.81 11.57
N VAL A 4 5.11 -8.61 10.98
CA VAL A 4 5.01 -7.93 9.68
C VAL A 4 4.64 -6.48 9.95
N VAL A 5 5.43 -5.55 9.41
CA VAL A 5 5.17 -4.12 9.52
C VAL A 5 4.82 -3.56 8.15
N ILE A 6 3.65 -2.93 8.05
CA ILE A 6 3.18 -2.32 6.82
C ILE A 6 3.37 -0.81 6.93
N VAL A 7 4.20 -0.25 6.04
CA VAL A 7 4.50 1.17 5.94
C VAL A 7 3.69 1.74 4.78
N GLY A 8 2.89 2.77 5.10
CA GLY A 8 2.06 3.51 4.15
C GLY A 8 2.82 4.33 3.11
N ASP A 9 2.06 5.15 2.39
CA ASP A 9 2.55 6.12 1.42
C ASP A 9 3.53 7.10 2.09
N VAL A 10 4.65 7.38 1.42
CA VAL A 10 5.69 8.27 1.94
C VAL A 10 5.66 9.63 1.22
N GLY A 11 5.41 9.62 -0.09
CA GLY A 11 5.28 10.82 -0.92
C GLY A 11 6.41 11.81 -0.69
N GLY A 12 7.66 11.41 -0.90
CA GLY A 12 8.82 12.30 -0.80
C GLY A 12 9.18 12.81 0.60
N CYS A 13 8.54 12.30 1.68
CA CYS A 13 8.85 12.70 3.05
C CYS A 13 9.91 11.79 3.68
N ALA A 14 11.17 11.97 3.26
CA ALA A 14 12.30 11.14 3.69
C ALA A 14 12.54 11.15 5.21
N ASP A 15 12.30 12.28 5.87
CA ASP A 15 12.38 12.42 7.33
C ASP A 15 11.41 11.50 8.06
N ARG A 16 10.17 11.37 7.55
CA ARG A 16 9.14 10.50 8.11
C ARG A 16 9.51 9.04 7.97
N LEU A 17 9.98 8.62 6.79
CA LEU A 17 10.44 7.25 6.60
C LEU A 17 11.66 6.95 7.49
N ALA A 18 12.66 7.85 7.52
CA ALA A 18 13.85 7.69 8.35
C ALA A 18 13.52 7.56 9.84
N ALA A 19 12.49 8.24 10.34
CA ALA A 19 12.09 8.18 11.74
C ALA A 19 11.60 6.78 12.18
N VAL A 20 10.99 6.01 11.28
CA VAL A 20 10.47 4.67 11.62
C VAL A 20 11.47 3.55 11.35
N LEU A 21 12.45 3.77 10.46
CA LEU A 21 13.41 2.74 10.03
C LEU A 21 14.27 2.12 11.14
N PRO A 22 14.81 2.85 12.13
CA PRO A 22 15.67 2.26 13.16
C PRO A 22 14.98 1.11 13.92
N ALA A 23 13.74 1.32 14.35
CA ALA A 23 12.95 0.32 15.05
C ALA A 23 12.66 -0.93 14.20
N LEU A 24 12.65 -0.79 12.87
CA LEU A 24 12.40 -1.89 11.93
C LEU A 24 13.67 -2.63 11.54
N ALA A 25 14.82 -1.97 11.58
CA ALA A 25 16.10 -2.51 11.14
C ALA A 25 16.81 -3.33 12.23
N GLU A 26 16.55 -3.04 13.50
CA GLU A 26 17.21 -3.68 14.64
C GLU A 26 16.68 -5.09 14.95
N ASP A 27 15.43 -5.39 14.56
CA ASP A 27 14.80 -6.67 14.85
C ASP A 27 14.84 -7.60 13.62
N PRO A 28 15.62 -8.71 13.65
CA PRO A 28 15.70 -9.64 12.53
C PRO A 28 14.38 -10.42 12.28
N GLU A 29 13.44 -10.42 13.23
CA GLU A 29 12.13 -11.05 13.12
C GLU A 29 11.09 -10.14 12.44
N VAL A 30 11.47 -8.92 12.07
CA VAL A 30 10.61 -7.95 11.38
C VAL A 30 10.77 -8.07 9.86
N THR A 31 9.64 -8.24 9.17
CA THR A 31 9.53 -8.06 7.72
C THR A 31 8.70 -6.81 7.44
N VAL A 32 9.24 -5.91 6.62
CA VAL A 32 8.59 -4.66 6.22
C VAL A 32 7.94 -4.82 4.84
N ILE A 33 6.71 -4.34 4.71
CA ILE A 33 6.02 -4.14 3.43
C ILE A 33 5.76 -2.64 3.27
N GLN A 34 6.40 -1.98 2.31
CA GLN A 34 6.08 -0.59 1.96
C GLN A 34 5.11 -0.57 0.77
N VAL A 35 3.99 0.14 0.90
CA VAL A 35 2.82 -0.01 0.01
C VAL A 35 2.84 0.82 -1.29
N GLY A 36 3.99 1.37 -1.70
CA GLY A 36 4.10 2.24 -2.88
C GLY A 36 4.01 3.73 -2.54
N ASP A 37 4.05 4.58 -3.56
CA ASP A 37 4.03 6.05 -3.42
C ASP A 37 5.17 6.55 -2.54
N LEU A 38 6.38 6.24 -2.99
CA LEU A 38 7.63 6.71 -2.40
C LEU A 38 7.89 8.18 -2.72
N VAL A 39 7.47 8.62 -3.90
CA VAL A 39 7.84 9.91 -4.49
C VAL A 39 6.65 10.85 -4.67
N ASP A 40 6.95 12.09 -5.08
CA ASP A 40 6.02 13.21 -5.31
C ASP A 40 5.49 13.87 -4.03
N ARG A 41 5.00 15.11 -4.16
CA ARG A 41 4.41 15.99 -3.13
C ARG A 41 5.38 16.45 -2.03
N GLY A 42 6.10 15.54 -1.40
CA GLY A 42 7.04 15.84 -0.33
C GLY A 42 8.35 16.46 -0.82
N PRO A 43 9.16 16.99 0.11
CA PRO A 43 10.30 17.83 -0.23
C PRO A 43 11.56 17.06 -0.68
N ASP A 44 11.61 15.74 -0.49
CA ASP A 44 12.84 14.95 -0.68
C ASP A 44 12.56 13.53 -1.22
N SER A 45 12.08 13.43 -2.45
CA SER A 45 11.90 12.14 -3.14
C SER A 45 13.22 11.37 -3.30
N ALA A 46 14.32 12.06 -3.57
CA ALA A 46 15.65 11.45 -3.71
C ALA A 46 16.10 10.75 -2.42
N GLY A 47 15.88 11.40 -1.26
CA GLY A 47 16.15 10.83 0.06
C GLY A 47 15.33 9.58 0.35
N VAL A 48 14.04 9.57 0.01
CA VAL A 48 13.19 8.37 0.15
C VAL A 48 13.75 7.22 -0.70
N LEU A 49 14.05 7.49 -1.98
CA LEU A 49 14.57 6.48 -2.89
C LEU A 49 15.94 5.94 -2.44
N LYS A 50 16.78 6.78 -1.84
CA LYS A 50 18.05 6.36 -1.25
C LYS A 50 17.82 5.39 -0.09
N LEU A 51 16.95 5.74 0.87
CA LEU A 51 16.64 4.92 2.04
C LEU A 51 16.07 3.55 1.64
N VAL A 52 15.10 3.53 0.71
CA VAL A 52 14.52 2.28 0.20
C VAL A 52 15.57 1.46 -0.56
N GLY A 53 16.39 2.11 -1.37
CA GLY A 53 17.47 1.45 -2.12
C GLY A 53 18.51 0.80 -1.21
N GLU A 54 18.81 1.39 -0.05
CA GLU A 54 19.64 0.77 1.00
C GLU A 54 18.99 -0.51 1.53
N ARG A 55 17.70 -0.47 1.88
CA ARG A 55 16.96 -1.63 2.38
C ARG A 55 16.85 -2.77 1.38
N LEU A 56 16.57 -2.45 0.11
CA LEU A 56 16.53 -3.43 -0.97
C LEU A 56 17.88 -4.10 -1.22
N ARG A 57 19.00 -3.44 -0.90
CA ARG A 57 20.35 -4.01 -1.02
C ARG A 57 20.76 -4.83 0.21
N GLU A 58 20.50 -4.31 1.40
CA GLU A 58 21.01 -4.87 2.66
C GLU A 58 20.11 -5.96 3.24
N SER A 59 18.81 -5.93 2.97
CA SER A 59 17.84 -6.86 3.55
C SER A 59 16.73 -7.24 2.56
N PRO A 60 17.06 -7.76 1.36
CA PRO A 60 16.08 -8.05 0.31
C PRO A 60 15.00 -9.07 0.69
N ALA A 61 15.27 -9.94 1.67
CA ALA A 61 14.30 -10.91 2.18
C ALA A 61 13.32 -10.32 3.23
N ARG A 62 13.66 -9.18 3.83
CA ARG A 62 12.89 -8.53 4.91
C ARG A 62 12.31 -7.17 4.51
N TRP A 63 12.56 -6.71 3.29
CA TRP A 63 11.96 -5.50 2.73
C TRP A 63 11.22 -5.82 1.44
N ILE A 64 9.90 -5.77 1.49
CA ILE A 64 9.02 -5.95 0.34
C ILE A 64 8.55 -4.57 -0.10
N GLN A 65 9.03 -4.13 -1.25
CA GLN A 65 8.64 -2.87 -1.84
C GLN A 65 7.49 -3.10 -2.83
N LEU A 66 6.32 -2.51 -2.57
CA LEU A 66 5.23 -2.47 -3.54
C LEU A 66 5.37 -1.24 -4.46
N ILE A 67 4.80 -1.32 -5.65
CA ILE A 67 4.71 -0.20 -6.57
C ILE A 67 3.43 0.60 -6.32
N GLY A 68 3.53 1.93 -6.27
CA GLY A 68 2.37 2.83 -6.25
C GLY A 68 2.07 3.45 -7.61
N ASN A 69 0.99 4.23 -7.70
CA ASN A 69 0.72 4.96 -8.94
C ASN A 69 1.77 6.05 -9.18
N HIS A 70 2.47 6.50 -8.14
CA HIS A 70 3.54 7.48 -8.30
C HIS A 70 4.82 6.94 -8.94
N GLU A 71 5.01 5.62 -8.92
CA GLU A 71 6.09 4.95 -9.62
C GLU A 71 5.68 4.41 -10.99
N ALA A 72 4.37 4.31 -11.26
CA ALA A 72 3.82 3.72 -12.49
C ALA A 72 4.36 4.36 -13.79
N PRO A 73 4.50 5.70 -13.92
CA PRO A 73 5.09 6.28 -15.12
C PRO A 73 6.53 5.84 -15.39
N TYR A 74 7.35 5.77 -14.34
CA TYR A 74 8.75 5.37 -14.44
C TYR A 74 8.91 3.87 -14.69
N ALA A 75 7.89 3.08 -14.37
CA ALA A 75 7.78 1.65 -14.69
C ALA A 75 7.17 1.38 -16.08
N GLY A 76 6.75 2.41 -16.83
CA GLY A 76 6.10 2.26 -18.14
C GLY A 76 4.64 1.79 -18.07
N LEU A 77 4.00 1.91 -16.91
CA LEU A 77 2.61 1.48 -16.66
C LEU A 77 1.59 2.60 -16.87
N SER A 78 2.02 3.86 -17.00
CA SER A 78 1.14 4.97 -17.32
C SER A 78 1.91 6.13 -17.95
N ASP A 79 1.19 7.10 -18.49
CA ASP A 79 1.80 8.36 -18.88
C ASP A 79 2.21 9.16 -17.63
N PRO A 80 3.25 10.01 -17.70
CA PRO A 80 3.60 10.93 -16.63
C PRO A 80 2.48 11.94 -16.37
N PHE A 81 2.16 12.16 -15.09
CA PHE A 81 1.12 13.09 -14.65
C PHE A 81 1.61 14.12 -13.62
N TRP A 82 2.93 14.22 -13.46
CA TRP A 82 3.61 15.16 -12.57
C TRP A 82 3.82 16.51 -13.25
N PRO A 83 3.61 17.63 -12.54
CA PRO A 83 4.11 18.92 -13.00
C PRO A 83 5.64 18.97 -13.07
N GLU A 84 6.31 18.36 -12.08
CA GLU A 84 7.76 18.30 -11.94
C GLU A 84 8.19 16.83 -11.83
N PRO A 85 8.73 16.22 -12.90
CA PRO A 85 9.19 14.84 -12.87
C PRO A 85 10.49 14.70 -12.05
N LEU A 86 10.78 13.48 -11.61
CA LEU A 86 12.07 13.13 -11.03
C LEU A 86 13.20 13.37 -12.04
N ASP A 87 14.41 13.58 -11.52
CA ASP A 87 15.59 13.59 -12.37
C ASP A 87 15.85 12.21 -13.01
N ASP A 88 16.68 12.20 -14.06
CA ASP A 88 17.02 10.98 -14.80
C ASP A 88 17.63 9.88 -13.92
N THR A 89 18.35 10.24 -12.85
CA THR A 89 19.02 9.27 -11.99
C THR A 89 17.99 8.51 -11.14
N ASP A 90 17.07 9.24 -10.55
CA ASP A 90 16.02 8.70 -9.68
C ASP A 90 14.93 7.98 -10.50
N ALA A 91 14.56 8.53 -11.66
CA ALA A 91 13.67 7.85 -12.61
C ALA A 91 14.23 6.49 -13.04
N ARG A 92 15.53 6.43 -13.39
CA ARG A 92 16.20 5.16 -13.74
C ARG A 92 16.28 4.20 -12.56
N ARG A 93 16.37 4.69 -11.33
CA ARG A 93 16.39 3.84 -10.13
C ARG A 93 15.06 3.10 -9.95
N ILE A 94 13.92 3.78 -10.10
CA ILE A 94 12.60 3.14 -10.04
C ILE A 94 12.45 2.13 -11.19
N ALA A 95 12.82 2.53 -12.41
CA ALA A 95 12.78 1.63 -13.56
C ALA A 95 13.64 0.36 -13.34
N ASP A 96 14.84 0.50 -12.77
CA ASP A 96 15.72 -0.63 -12.43
C ASP A 96 15.08 -1.55 -11.39
N TRP A 97 14.45 -1.01 -10.35
CA TRP A 97 13.77 -1.83 -9.34
C TRP A 97 12.60 -2.62 -9.93
N TRP A 98 11.84 -2.00 -10.83
CA TRP A 98 10.76 -2.68 -11.54
C TRP A 98 11.28 -3.76 -12.48
N LEU A 99 12.29 -3.46 -13.30
CA LEU A 99 12.85 -4.39 -14.29
C LEU A 99 13.61 -5.58 -13.66
N ARG A 100 14.11 -5.44 -12.43
CA ARG A 100 14.85 -6.48 -11.70
C ARG A 100 14.05 -7.18 -10.60
N ASP A 101 12.73 -7.11 -10.64
CA ASP A 101 11.82 -7.76 -9.68
C ASP A 101 12.08 -7.36 -8.20
N ARG A 102 12.61 -6.15 -7.97
CA ARG A 102 12.79 -5.58 -6.62
C ARG A 102 11.55 -4.84 -6.14
N MET A 103 10.63 -4.54 -7.05
CA MET A 103 9.29 -4.03 -6.76
C MET A 103 8.24 -5.05 -7.15
N ARG A 104 7.18 -5.14 -6.35
CA ARG A 104 6.05 -6.06 -6.53
C ARG A 104 4.75 -5.28 -6.65
N VAL A 105 3.71 -5.91 -7.17
CA VAL A 105 2.36 -5.33 -7.19
C VAL A 105 1.64 -5.56 -5.87
N ALA A 106 1.87 -6.73 -5.27
CA ALA A 106 1.16 -7.16 -4.08
C ALA A 106 2.02 -8.03 -3.15
N ALA A 107 1.60 -8.10 -1.90
CA ALA A 107 2.04 -9.08 -0.92
C ALA A 107 0.82 -9.68 -0.21
N ALA A 108 1.00 -10.81 0.44
CA ALA A 108 -0.03 -11.43 1.26
C ALA A 108 0.51 -11.76 2.64
N VAL A 109 -0.32 -11.63 3.66
CA VAL A 109 0.06 -11.82 5.06
C VAL A 109 -0.97 -12.72 5.73
N ARG A 110 -0.51 -13.67 6.54
CA ARG A 110 -1.37 -14.43 7.46
C ARG A 110 -1.17 -13.90 8.88
N THR A 111 -2.27 -13.50 9.51
CA THR A 111 -2.25 -13.00 10.89
C THR A 111 -2.15 -14.14 11.91
N ALA A 112 -1.88 -13.81 13.16
CA ALA A 112 -1.89 -14.75 14.28
C ALA A 112 -3.20 -15.55 14.43
N ARG A 113 -4.32 -14.99 13.93
CA ARG A 113 -5.64 -15.63 13.97
C ARG A 113 -5.92 -16.52 12.76
N GLY A 114 -4.96 -16.64 11.84
CA GLY A 114 -5.12 -17.36 10.58
C GLY A 114 -5.88 -16.60 9.50
N GLU A 115 -6.20 -15.33 9.72
CA GLU A 115 -6.82 -14.47 8.69
C GLU A 115 -5.78 -14.11 7.63
N GLU A 116 -6.18 -14.12 6.37
CA GLU A 116 -5.33 -13.66 5.27
C GLU A 116 -5.65 -12.21 4.90
N LEU A 117 -4.60 -11.43 4.68
CA LEU A 117 -4.66 -10.05 4.25
C LEU A 117 -3.89 -9.90 2.94
N LEU A 118 -4.55 -9.37 1.91
CA LEU A 118 -3.88 -8.90 0.70
C LEU A 118 -3.39 -7.46 0.92
N VAL A 119 -2.11 -7.21 0.65
CA VAL A 119 -1.50 -5.88 0.71
C VAL A 119 -1.22 -5.40 -0.71
N THR A 120 -1.80 -4.28 -1.08
CA THR A 120 -1.65 -3.62 -2.39
C THR A 120 -1.59 -2.12 -2.20
N HIS A 121 -1.20 -1.37 -3.23
CA HIS A 121 -1.14 0.08 -3.12
C HIS A 121 -2.53 0.71 -2.93
N ALA A 122 -3.49 0.47 -3.84
CA ALA A 122 -4.82 1.11 -3.81
C ALA A 122 -5.98 0.11 -3.52
N GLY A 123 -5.66 -1.11 -3.10
CA GLY A 123 -6.67 -2.15 -2.85
C GLY A 123 -7.10 -2.89 -4.12
N LEU A 124 -7.72 -4.06 -3.92
CA LEU A 124 -8.30 -4.87 -4.97
C LEU A 124 -9.83 -4.71 -4.98
N THR A 125 -10.34 -4.04 -6.01
CA THR A 125 -11.78 -3.88 -6.24
C THR A 125 -12.43 -5.21 -6.63
N VAL A 126 -13.77 -5.29 -6.52
CA VAL A 126 -14.54 -6.48 -6.98
C VAL A 126 -14.29 -6.76 -8.46
N GLU A 127 -14.19 -5.72 -9.27
CA GLU A 127 -13.95 -5.83 -10.71
C GLU A 127 -12.58 -6.44 -11.00
N SER A 128 -11.51 -5.88 -10.42
CA SER A 128 -10.16 -6.42 -10.57
C SER A 128 -10.04 -7.84 -10.00
N TRP A 129 -10.72 -8.15 -8.89
CA TRP A 129 -10.79 -9.51 -8.35
C TRP A 129 -11.45 -10.50 -9.33
N ARG A 130 -12.58 -10.12 -9.95
CA ARG A 130 -13.23 -10.95 -10.98
C ARG A 130 -12.35 -11.14 -12.20
N ALA A 131 -11.66 -10.10 -12.64
CA ALA A 131 -10.73 -10.16 -13.78
C ALA A 131 -9.54 -11.10 -13.52
N LEU A 132 -9.13 -11.26 -12.26
CA LEU A 132 -8.16 -12.28 -11.83
C LEU A 132 -8.73 -13.71 -11.72
N GLY A 133 -9.99 -13.92 -12.11
CA GLY A 133 -10.66 -15.22 -12.01
C GLY A 133 -11.24 -15.54 -10.63
N GLY A 134 -11.35 -14.54 -9.76
CA GLY A 134 -11.94 -14.68 -8.43
C GLY A 134 -11.16 -15.57 -7.45
N PRO A 135 -9.85 -15.35 -7.25
CA PRO A 135 -9.04 -16.14 -6.33
C PRO A 135 -9.58 -16.10 -4.90
N VAL A 136 -9.44 -17.22 -4.17
CA VAL A 136 -10.03 -17.42 -2.84
C VAL A 136 -9.06 -17.23 -1.67
N THR A 137 -7.76 -17.02 -1.95
CA THR A 137 -6.73 -16.76 -0.94
C THR A 137 -5.97 -15.48 -1.27
N ALA A 138 -5.44 -14.80 -0.25
CA ALA A 138 -4.64 -13.61 -0.47
C ALA A 138 -3.31 -13.97 -1.14
N GLY A 139 -2.71 -15.12 -0.77
CA GLY A 139 -1.47 -15.62 -1.35
C GLY A 139 -1.55 -15.79 -2.87
N THR A 140 -2.51 -16.58 -3.36
CA THR A 140 -2.70 -16.77 -4.81
C THR A 140 -3.04 -15.47 -5.52
N THR A 141 -3.79 -14.58 -4.87
CA THR A 141 -4.09 -13.26 -5.45
C THR A 141 -2.82 -12.42 -5.61
N ALA A 142 -1.93 -12.42 -4.61
CA ALA A 142 -0.66 -11.71 -4.67
C ALA A 142 0.26 -12.30 -5.76
N GLU A 143 0.34 -13.63 -5.88
CA GLU A 143 1.07 -14.31 -6.97
C GLU A 143 0.56 -13.86 -8.34
N LEU A 144 -0.76 -13.91 -8.56
CA LEU A 144 -1.38 -13.50 -9.83
C LEU A 144 -1.11 -12.02 -10.14
N LEU A 145 -1.25 -11.12 -9.18
CA LEU A 145 -0.91 -9.71 -9.37
C LEU A 145 0.57 -9.50 -9.68
N ASN A 146 1.46 -10.28 -9.06
CA ASN A 146 2.90 -10.22 -9.30
C ASN A 146 3.33 -10.80 -10.65
N THR A 147 2.44 -11.46 -11.41
CA THR A 147 2.64 -11.74 -12.85
C THR A 147 2.53 -10.50 -13.73
N ARG A 148 2.15 -9.35 -13.15
CA ARG A 148 2.03 -8.03 -13.78
C ARG A 148 1.02 -8.00 -14.94
N PRO A 149 -0.27 -8.33 -14.69
CA PRO A 149 -1.30 -8.24 -15.72
C PRO A 149 -1.50 -6.78 -16.16
N ASP A 150 -0.96 -6.42 -17.34
CA ASP A 150 -0.86 -5.03 -17.81
C ASP A 150 -2.21 -4.29 -17.81
N ASP A 151 -3.27 -4.92 -18.32
CA ASP A 151 -4.63 -4.35 -18.34
C ASP A 151 -5.13 -3.97 -16.95
N LEU A 152 -4.80 -4.76 -15.93
CA LEU A 152 -5.18 -4.47 -14.55
C LEU A 152 -4.31 -3.38 -13.93
N LEU A 153 -3.00 -3.39 -14.19
CA LEU A 153 -2.10 -2.36 -13.65
C LEU A 153 -2.39 -0.96 -14.23
N ARG A 154 -2.91 -0.91 -15.45
CA ARG A 154 -3.34 0.32 -16.14
C ARG A 154 -4.76 0.74 -15.78
N SER A 155 -5.53 -0.10 -15.08
CA SER A 155 -6.91 0.20 -14.73
C SER A 155 -6.99 1.26 -13.63
N LEU A 156 -7.79 2.29 -13.88
CA LEU A 156 -8.16 3.29 -12.86
C LEU A 156 -8.96 2.67 -11.70
N ARG A 157 -9.46 1.44 -11.86
CA ARG A 157 -10.18 0.69 -10.81
C ARG A 157 -9.26 -0.24 -10.01
N GLY A 158 -7.95 -0.03 -10.08
CA GLY A 158 -6.96 -0.68 -9.23
C GLY A 158 -6.24 -1.86 -9.90
N PRO A 159 -5.13 -2.32 -9.29
CA PRO A 159 -4.80 -2.11 -7.87
C PRO A 159 -3.93 -0.88 -7.56
N LEU A 160 -3.57 -0.08 -8.56
CA LEU A 160 -2.70 1.10 -8.36
C LEU A 160 -3.47 2.42 -8.20
N TRP A 161 -4.73 2.50 -8.66
CA TRP A 161 -5.40 3.79 -8.86
C TRP A 161 -6.77 3.90 -8.17
N ALA A 162 -7.25 2.82 -7.55
CA ALA A 162 -8.61 2.77 -7.04
C ALA A 162 -8.82 3.75 -5.88
N GLU A 163 -9.83 4.60 -5.97
CA GLU A 163 -10.24 5.43 -4.85
C GLU A 163 -10.89 4.57 -3.75
N ALA A 164 -10.53 4.82 -2.49
CA ALA A 164 -10.92 3.95 -1.38
C ALA A 164 -12.46 3.91 -1.22
N GLY A 165 -13.11 5.08 -1.27
CA GLY A 165 -14.55 5.19 -1.11
C GLY A 165 -15.37 4.60 -2.27
N PRO A 166 -15.37 5.25 -3.46
CA PRO A 166 -16.28 4.92 -4.55
C PRO A 166 -15.89 3.65 -5.31
N ASP A 167 -14.63 3.23 -5.28
CA ASP A 167 -14.17 2.10 -6.10
C ASP A 167 -13.95 0.86 -5.25
N LEU A 168 -13.07 0.96 -4.24
CA LEU A 168 -12.73 -0.17 -3.40
C LEU A 168 -13.91 -0.57 -2.50
N TYR A 169 -14.33 0.30 -1.58
CA TYR A 169 -15.30 -0.10 -0.57
C TYR A 169 -16.72 -0.23 -1.12
N HIS A 170 -17.14 0.67 -2.02
CA HIS A 170 -18.50 0.65 -2.54
C HIS A 170 -18.83 -0.69 -3.20
N GLY A 171 -17.96 -1.17 -4.10
CA GLY A 171 -18.17 -2.43 -4.81
C GLY A 171 -18.34 -3.63 -3.87
N TRP A 172 -17.46 -3.77 -2.87
CA TRP A 172 -17.54 -4.87 -1.91
C TRP A 172 -18.73 -4.75 -0.95
N LEU A 173 -19.16 -3.52 -0.62
CA LEU A 173 -20.27 -3.26 0.31
C LEU A 173 -21.65 -3.48 -0.31
N THR A 174 -21.83 -3.12 -1.59
CA THR A 174 -23.13 -3.16 -2.27
C THR A 174 -23.29 -4.38 -3.17
N GLY A 175 -22.19 -4.96 -3.65
CA GLY A 175 -22.19 -6.17 -4.48
C GLY A 175 -22.69 -7.42 -3.76
N THR A 176 -22.94 -8.48 -4.52
CA THR A 176 -23.35 -9.78 -3.97
C THR A 176 -22.17 -10.59 -3.43
N GLU A 177 -20.97 -10.30 -3.92
CA GLU A 177 -19.71 -11.01 -3.65
C GLU A 177 -19.23 -10.81 -2.22
N PHE A 178 -18.68 -11.85 -1.62
CA PHE A 178 -18.01 -11.75 -0.33
C PHE A 178 -16.50 -11.66 -0.58
N PRO A 179 -15.79 -10.68 0.02
CA PRO A 179 -14.34 -10.66 -0.06
C PRO A 179 -13.79 -11.95 0.57
N PRO A 180 -12.95 -12.72 -0.14
CA PRO A 180 -12.42 -13.98 0.37
C PRO A 180 -11.33 -13.80 1.43
N PHE A 181 -10.77 -12.59 1.54
CA PHE A 181 -9.72 -12.20 2.48
C PHE A 181 -9.86 -10.72 2.86
N GLY A 182 -9.17 -10.29 3.91
CA GLY A 182 -9.04 -8.87 4.24
C GLY A 182 -8.04 -8.15 3.35
N GLN A 183 -8.02 -6.82 3.39
CA GLN A 183 -7.12 -6.02 2.57
C GLN A 183 -6.42 -4.93 3.38
N VAL A 184 -5.19 -4.60 3.03
CA VAL A 184 -4.46 -3.43 3.49
C VAL A 184 -4.04 -2.61 2.28
N HIS A 185 -4.27 -1.30 2.32
CA HIS A 185 -3.96 -0.41 1.20
C HIS A 185 -3.54 0.99 1.65
N GLY A 186 -2.74 1.65 0.83
CA GLY A 186 -2.43 3.08 0.89
C GLY A 186 -3.30 3.88 -0.08
N HIS A 187 -2.67 4.78 -0.83
CA HIS A 187 -3.20 5.61 -1.94
C HIS A 187 -4.25 6.67 -1.58
N ASP A 188 -5.30 6.23 -0.90
CA ASP A 188 -6.47 7.04 -0.60
C ASP A 188 -7.10 6.67 0.75
N THR A 189 -7.80 7.64 1.32
CA THR A 189 -8.46 7.49 2.61
C THR A 189 -9.79 8.22 2.65
N ILE A 190 -10.71 7.67 3.44
CA ILE A 190 -12.10 8.12 3.59
C ILE A 190 -12.28 9.14 4.72
N VAL A 191 -11.19 9.69 5.22
CA VAL A 191 -11.17 10.72 6.26
C VAL A 191 -10.19 11.83 5.93
N ASP A 192 -10.40 13.00 6.51
CA ASP A 192 -9.39 14.04 6.64
C ASP A 192 -8.70 13.88 8.00
N PHE A 193 -7.47 13.36 8.02
CA PHE A 193 -6.72 13.22 9.28
C PHE A 193 -6.36 14.57 9.93
N GLY A 194 -6.16 15.62 9.14
CA GLY A 194 -5.78 16.94 9.65
C GLY A 194 -6.95 17.65 10.34
N ARG A 195 -8.14 17.56 9.75
CA ARG A 195 -9.37 18.14 10.30
C ARG A 195 -10.12 17.19 11.24
N ARG A 196 -9.73 15.91 11.26
CA ARG A 196 -10.42 14.81 11.95
C ARG A 196 -11.88 14.67 11.51
N GLU A 197 -12.10 14.75 10.19
CA GLU A 197 -13.42 14.74 9.55
C GLU A 197 -13.62 13.50 8.66
N TRP A 198 -14.87 13.10 8.47
CA TRP A 198 -15.24 12.02 7.56
C TRP A 198 -15.42 12.55 6.13
N ARG A 199 -14.91 11.82 5.13
CA ARG A 199 -15.04 12.13 3.70
C ARG A 199 -15.80 11.04 2.94
N CYS A 200 -16.73 10.37 3.62
CA CYS A 200 -17.48 9.26 3.03
C CYS A 200 -18.95 9.24 3.43
N ALA A 201 -19.71 8.40 2.74
CA ALA A 201 -21.12 8.17 3.04
C ALA A 201 -21.30 7.52 4.42
N GLU A 202 -22.41 7.86 5.10
CA GLU A 202 -22.73 7.40 6.45
C GLU A 202 -22.72 5.87 6.59
N ARG A 203 -23.15 5.14 5.56
CA ARG A 203 -23.10 3.67 5.54
C ARG A 203 -21.69 3.11 5.71
N LEU A 204 -20.70 3.76 5.10
CA LEU A 204 -19.31 3.36 5.21
C LEU A 204 -18.75 3.76 6.58
N ARG A 205 -18.98 5.01 6.99
CA ARG A 205 -18.60 5.53 8.32
C ARG A 205 -19.05 4.62 9.47
N GLN A 206 -20.29 4.12 9.46
CA GLN A 206 -20.81 3.22 10.50
C GLN A 206 -20.09 1.87 10.61
N ARG A 207 -19.29 1.51 9.61
CA ARG A 207 -18.50 0.26 9.53
C ARG A 207 -17.01 0.50 9.73
N THR A 208 -16.61 1.77 9.87
CA THR A 208 -15.22 2.18 9.91
C THR A 208 -14.87 2.67 11.31
N THR A 209 -13.72 2.22 11.81
CA THR A 209 -13.03 2.82 12.95
C THR A 209 -11.80 3.56 12.45
N VAL A 210 -11.39 4.60 13.17
CA VAL A 210 -10.26 5.44 12.79
C VAL A 210 -9.34 5.60 13.98
N ASP A 211 -8.08 5.24 13.78
CA ASP A 211 -6.99 5.69 14.64
C ASP A 211 -6.43 6.97 14.01
N TRP A 212 -6.79 8.11 14.60
CA TRP A 212 -6.42 9.41 14.07
C TRP A 212 -4.95 9.75 14.24
N ASP A 213 -4.30 9.17 15.24
CA ASP A 213 -2.91 9.51 15.59
C ASP A 213 -1.95 8.58 14.83
N ALA A 214 -2.29 7.29 14.72
CA ALA A 214 -1.59 6.38 13.81
C ALA A 214 -1.90 6.67 12.33
N ARG A 215 -3.03 7.34 12.06
CA ARG A 215 -3.60 7.62 10.74
C ARG A 215 -4.00 6.35 9.98
N HIS A 216 -4.72 5.47 10.68
CA HIS A 216 -5.27 4.24 10.10
C HIS A 216 -6.79 4.29 10.08
N THR A 217 -7.39 3.73 9.03
CA THR A 217 -8.81 3.40 9.00
C THR A 217 -8.96 1.89 9.00
N THR A 218 -9.99 1.36 9.65
CA THR A 218 -10.35 -0.07 9.57
C THR A 218 -11.83 -0.18 9.32
N THR A 219 -12.18 -0.63 8.12
CA THR A 219 -13.55 -0.82 7.65
C THR A 219 -13.90 -2.30 7.62
N MET A 220 -14.98 -2.69 8.28
CA MET A 220 -15.47 -4.08 8.24
C MET A 220 -16.47 -4.27 7.10
N ILE A 221 -16.09 -5.06 6.08
CA ILE A 221 -16.95 -5.39 4.94
C ILE A 221 -17.21 -6.89 4.95
N LYS A 222 -18.48 -7.28 5.19
CA LYS A 222 -18.91 -8.68 5.22
C LYS A 222 -17.99 -9.59 6.06
N ARG A 223 -17.57 -9.09 7.23
CA ARG A 223 -16.65 -9.70 8.21
C ARG A 223 -15.17 -9.69 7.85
N MET A 224 -14.78 -9.15 6.70
CA MET A 224 -13.36 -8.97 6.35
C MET A 224 -12.89 -7.55 6.67
N PRO A 225 -11.69 -7.38 7.25
CA PRO A 225 -11.12 -6.07 7.52
C PRO A 225 -10.51 -5.47 6.25
N PHE A 226 -10.78 -4.20 6.01
CA PHE A 226 -10.11 -3.37 5.02
C PHE A 226 -9.42 -2.24 5.77
N VAL A 227 -8.08 -2.22 5.74
CA VAL A 227 -7.26 -1.30 6.53
C VAL A 227 -6.59 -0.29 5.61
N GLY A 228 -6.95 0.98 5.75
CA GLY A 228 -6.26 2.08 5.08
C GLY A 228 -5.06 2.53 5.90
N VAL A 229 -3.88 2.58 5.28
CA VAL A 229 -2.60 2.98 5.89
C VAL A 229 -1.94 4.18 5.19
N ASP A 230 -2.70 5.00 4.45
CA ASP A 230 -2.20 6.25 3.85
C ASP A 230 -2.19 7.38 4.91
N PRO A 231 -1.01 7.80 5.39
CA PRO A 231 -0.92 8.83 6.41
C PRO A 231 -1.18 10.24 5.88
N ARG A 232 -1.35 10.44 4.56
CA ARG A 232 -1.52 11.75 3.93
C ARG A 232 -0.44 12.76 4.35
N HIS A 233 0.83 12.39 4.12
CA HIS A 233 1.98 13.24 4.47
C HIS A 233 1.98 14.61 3.78
N GLY A 234 1.46 14.71 2.55
CA GLY A 234 1.43 15.96 1.80
C GLY A 234 2.85 16.49 1.56
N THR A 235 3.04 17.81 1.69
CA THR A 235 4.31 18.47 1.37
C THR A 235 5.27 18.63 2.54
N THR A 236 4.83 18.38 3.77
CA THR A 236 5.61 18.65 5.01
C THR A 236 5.66 17.46 5.97
N GLY A 237 5.05 16.34 5.58
CA GLY A 237 4.91 15.17 6.43
C GLY A 237 3.80 15.30 7.46
N ALA A 238 3.23 14.17 7.84
CA ALA A 238 2.23 14.13 8.91
C ALA A 238 2.92 14.40 10.26
N PRO A 239 2.35 15.26 11.13
CA PRO A 239 2.93 15.53 12.45
C PRO A 239 2.97 14.30 13.35
N ALA A 240 1.98 13.40 13.21
CA ALA A 240 1.92 12.10 13.86
C ALA A 240 1.36 11.07 12.88
N TRP A 241 1.98 9.88 12.87
CA TRP A 241 1.56 8.69 12.15
C TRP A 241 2.33 7.48 12.70
N SER A 242 1.90 6.27 12.35
CA SER A 242 2.63 5.04 12.68
C SER A 242 2.51 4.04 11.53
N PRO A 243 3.50 3.17 11.31
CA PRO A 243 3.29 1.94 10.54
C PRO A 243 2.21 1.05 11.20
N LEU A 244 1.61 0.16 10.42
CA LEU A 244 0.72 -0.87 10.92
C LEU A 244 1.54 -2.11 11.33
N TYR A 245 1.42 -2.51 12.60
CA TYR A 245 2.15 -3.65 13.15
C TYR A 245 1.24 -4.88 13.26
N LEU A 246 1.60 -5.94 12.54
CA LEU A 246 0.95 -7.25 12.61
C LEU A 246 1.87 -8.21 13.36
N ARG A 247 1.61 -8.38 14.66
CA ARG A 247 2.37 -9.29 15.52
C ARG A 247 1.96 -10.74 15.26
N ASP A 248 2.92 -11.66 15.41
CA ASP A 248 2.76 -13.09 15.16
C ASP A 248 2.16 -13.37 13.77
N ALA A 249 2.63 -12.61 12.77
CA ALA A 249 2.17 -12.67 11.39
C ALA A 249 3.30 -13.13 10.48
N THR A 250 2.94 -13.75 9.36
CA THR A 250 3.89 -14.22 8.36
C THR A 250 3.49 -13.74 6.97
N VAL A 251 4.49 -13.37 6.17
CA VAL A 251 4.29 -13.12 4.74
C VAL A 251 4.06 -14.47 4.04
N LEU A 252 3.07 -14.52 3.17
CA LEU A 252 2.81 -15.65 2.30
C LEU A 252 3.63 -15.47 1.02
N GLY A 253 4.43 -16.49 0.70
CA GLY A 253 5.28 -16.54 -0.49
C GLY A 253 4.47 -16.86 -1.73
#